data_AF-A0A7V6Z1X1-F1
#
_entry.id   AF-A0A7V6Z1X1-F1
#
_cell.length_a   1.000
_cell.length_b   1.000
_cell.length_c   1.000
_cell.angle_alpha   90.00
_cell.angle_beta   90.00
_cell.angle_gamma   90.00
#
_symmetry.space_group_name_H-M   'P 1'
#
loop_
_entity.id
_entity.type
_entity.pdbx_description
1 polymer ?
#
loop_
_entity_poly.entity_id
_entity_poly.type
_entity_poly.pdbx_seq_one_letter_code
_entity_poly.pdbx_strand_id
1 'polypeptide(L)' 'MKQQKKFSQQEEQHQQTAAQQAAPAPMEFETPEELLRHDAQQTVVPATIEARLAESAADLPPPARSWWRRLFGK' A
#
# COMPACT_ATOMS: atom_id res chain seq x y z
N MET A 1 3.94 -34.29 -0.18
CA MET A 1 3.16 -33.64 0.89
C MET A 1 3.19 -32.12 0.68
N LYS A 2 2.15 -31.51 0.10
CA LYS A 2 2.08 -30.05 -0.13
C LYS A 2 0.91 -29.49 0.68
N GLN A 3 1.19 -28.85 1.82
CA GLN A 3 0.20 -28.28 2.75
C GLN A 3 0.65 -26.88 3.23
N GLN A 4 1.09 -25.99 2.32
CA GLN A 4 1.56 -24.64 2.69
C GLN A 4 0.77 -23.48 2.07
N LYS A 5 -0.33 -23.74 1.35
CA LYS A 5 -1.13 -22.67 0.72
C LYS A 5 -2.38 -22.22 1.50
N LYS A 6 -2.75 -22.91 2.57
CA LYS A 6 -4.00 -22.64 3.30
C LYS A 6 -3.89 -21.55 4.37
N PHE A 7 -2.67 -21.23 4.84
CA PHE A 7 -2.50 -20.29 5.95
C PHE A 7 -2.58 -18.82 5.51
N SER A 8 -2.00 -18.46 4.36
CA SER A 8 -2.02 -17.06 3.88
C SER A 8 -3.42 -16.55 3.51
N GLN A 9 -4.30 -17.42 3.05
CA GLN A 9 -5.66 -17.03 2.65
C GLN A 9 -6.54 -16.69 3.86
N GLN A 10 -6.24 -17.26 5.03
CA GLN A 10 -7.04 -17.08 6.24
C GLN A 10 -6.69 -15.76 6.96
N GLU A 11 -5.43 -15.31 6.87
CA GLU A 11 -4.98 -14.02 7.42
C GLU A 11 -5.52 -12.83 6.60
N GLU A 12 -5.54 -12.93 5.27
CA GLU A 12 -6.14 -11.91 4.39
C GLU A 12 -7.65 -11.77 4.63
N GLN A 13 -8.35 -12.90 4.82
CA GLN A 13 -9.79 -12.91 4.99
C GLN A 13 -10.23 -12.34 6.35
N HIS A 14 -9.44 -12.53 7.42
CA HIS A 14 -9.71 -11.94 8.74
C HIS A 14 -9.50 -10.42 8.78
N GLN A 15 -8.54 -9.87 8.04
CA GLN A 15 -8.36 -8.41 7.99
C GLN A 15 -9.51 -7.71 7.26
N GLN A 16 -10.01 -8.31 6.16
CA GLN A 16 -11.17 -7.78 5.44
C GLN A 16 -12.47 -7.87 6.25
N THR A 17 -12.66 -8.92 7.05
CA THR A 17 -13.87 -9.06 7.89
C THR A 17 -13.84 -8.20 9.13
N ALA A 18 -12.68 -7.91 9.72
CA ALA A 18 -12.58 -6.99 10.85
C ALA A 18 -12.93 -5.54 10.46
N ALA A 19 -12.57 -5.11 9.25
CA ALA A 19 -12.92 -3.79 8.72
C ALA A 19 -14.43 -3.60 8.46
N GLN A 20 -15.18 -4.69 8.24
CA GLN A 20 -16.62 -4.64 7.95
C GLN A 20 -17.50 -4.57 9.20
N GLN A 21 -16.98 -4.89 10.39
CA GLN A 21 -17.79 -5.02 11.62
C GLN A 21 -17.99 -3.72 12.38
N ALA A 22 -17.28 -2.65 12.02
CA ALA A 22 -17.42 -1.33 12.62
C ALA A 22 -17.72 -0.29 11.55
N ALA A 23 -18.82 -0.46 10.80
CA ALA A 23 -19.23 0.54 9.81
C ALA A 23 -19.78 1.78 10.53
N PRO A 24 -19.09 2.94 10.50
CA PRO A 24 -19.70 4.22 10.87
C PRO A 24 -20.80 4.58 9.87
N ALA A 25 -21.62 5.58 10.20
CA ALA A 25 -22.60 6.15 9.28
C ALA A 25 -21.97 6.43 7.90
N PRO A 26 -22.73 6.30 6.79
CA PRO A 26 -22.20 6.51 5.45
C PRO A 26 -21.56 7.90 5.36
N MET A 27 -20.27 7.93 5.02
CA MET A 27 -19.51 9.15 4.82
C MET A 27 -19.64 9.57 3.35
N GLU A 28 -20.07 10.81 3.12
CA GLU A 28 -20.16 11.39 1.80
C GLU A 28 -18.83 12.07 1.43
N PHE A 29 -18.36 11.84 0.20
CA PHE A 29 -17.17 12.49 -0.34
C PHE A 29 -17.57 13.28 -1.58
N GLU A 30 -17.06 14.50 -1.74
CA GLU A 30 -17.37 15.34 -2.90
C GLU A 30 -16.58 14.88 -4.14
N THR A 31 -15.41 14.26 -3.93
CA THR A 31 -14.52 13.81 -5.00
C THR A 31 -13.96 12.41 -4.75
N PRO A 32 -13.64 11.65 -5.82
CA PRO A 32 -12.96 10.37 -5.71
C PRO A 32 -11.61 10.45 -4.99
N GLU A 33 -10.86 11.54 -5.16
CA GLU A 33 -9.56 11.74 -4.53
C GLU A 33 -9.66 11.84 -3.01
N GLU A 34 -10.72 12.45 -2.47
CA GLU A 34 -10.98 12.50 -1.04
C GLU A 34 -11.26 11.11 -0.45
N LEU A 35 -12.06 10.31 -1.15
CA LEU A 35 -12.31 8.92 -0.78
C LEU A 35 -10.99 8.14 -0.70
N LEU A 36 -10.13 8.27 -1.72
CA LEU A 36 -8.84 7.57 -1.76
C LEU A 36 -7.89 8.03 -0.65
N ARG A 37 -7.85 9.32 -0.34
CA ARG A 37 -7.03 9.82 0.79
C ARG A 37 -7.53 9.29 2.12
N HIS A 38 -8.85 9.25 2.32
CA HIS A 38 -9.46 8.73 3.54
C HIS A 38 -9.19 7.23 3.71
N ASP A 39 -9.37 6.44 2.65
CA ASP A 39 -9.07 5.01 2.66
C ASP A 39 -7.58 4.72 2.96
N ALA A 40 -6.68 5.48 2.34
CA ALA A 40 -5.24 5.35 2.57
C ALA A 40 -4.83 5.64 4.02
N GLN A 41 -5.52 6.55 4.72
CA GLN A 41 -5.25 6.85 6.14
C GLN A 41 -5.69 5.72 7.08
N GLN A 42 -6.68 4.92 6.67
CA GLN A 42 -7.25 3.85 7.50
C GLN A 42 -6.64 2.48 7.17
N THR A 43 -6.07 2.33 5.98
CA THR A 43 -5.44 1.08 5.55
C THR A 43 -4.01 0.98 6.08
N VAL A 44 -3.82 0.17 7.12
CA VAL A 44 -2.48 -0.15 7.64
C VAL A 44 -1.78 -1.11 6.68
N VAL A 45 -0.59 -0.73 6.20
CA VAL A 45 0.23 -1.58 5.34
C VAL A 45 0.83 -2.72 6.18
N PRO A 46 0.66 -4.00 5.78
CA PRO A 46 1.28 -5.11 6.49
C PRO A 46 2.81 -5.07 6.39
N ALA A 47 3.51 -5.32 7.49
CA ALA A 47 4.98 -5.29 7.56
C ALA A 47 5.66 -6.20 6.51
N THR A 48 5.02 -7.32 6.14
CA THR A 48 5.51 -8.22 5.08
C THR A 48 5.59 -7.54 3.72
N ILE A 49 4.66 -6.62 3.41
CA ILE A 49 4.64 -5.85 2.17
C ILE A 49 5.77 -4.82 2.17
N GLU A 50 6.00 -4.15 3.30
CA GLU A 50 7.12 -3.21 3.45
C GLU A 50 8.46 -3.91 3.20
N ALA A 51 8.68 -5.08 3.80
CA ALA A 51 9.91 -5.85 3.62
C ALA A 51 10.14 -6.26 2.15
N ARG A 52 9.10 -6.78 1.49
CA ARG A 52 9.17 -7.16 0.07
C ARG A 52 9.37 -5.96 -0.85
N LEU A 53 8.74 -4.83 -0.52
CA LEU A 53 8.90 -3.60 -1.29
C LEU A 53 10.33 -3.09 -1.19
N ALA A 54 10.94 -3.11 0.00
CA ALA A 54 12.34 -2.74 0.20
C ALA A 54 13.28 -3.65 -0.60
N GLU A 55 13.07 -4.97 -0.56
CA GLU A 55 13.84 -5.94 -1.33
C GLU A 55 13.71 -5.69 -2.85
N SER A 56 12.48 -5.52 -3.34
CA SER A 56 12.21 -5.25 -4.76
C SER A 56 12.77 -3.91 -5.23
N ALA A 57 12.78 -2.90 -4.34
CA ALA A 57 13.28 -1.57 -4.64
C ALA A 57 14.81 -1.48 -4.63
N ALA A 58 15.50 -2.41 -3.97
CA ALA A 58 16.96 -2.43 -3.87
C ALA A 58 17.64 -2.59 -5.23
N ASP A 59 16.99 -3.30 -6.16
CA ASP A 59 17.51 -3.57 -7.50
C ASP A 59 17.06 -2.53 -8.55
N LEU A 60 16.33 -1.49 -8.15
CA LEU A 60 15.89 -0.46 -9.09
C LEU A 60 17.06 0.45 -9.49
N PRO A 61 17.17 0.81 -10.79
CA PRO A 61 18.17 1.77 -11.21
C PRO A 61 17.92 3.11 -10.50
N PRO A 62 18.99 3.85 -10.16
CA PRO A 62 18.84 5.15 -9.52
C PRO A 62 18.02 6.10 -10.41
N PRO A 63 17.20 6.97 -9.82
CA PRO A 63 16.35 7.88 -10.60
C PRO A 63 17.22 8.73 -11.53
N ALA A 64 16.80 8.84 -12.79
CA ALA A 64 17.51 9.61 -13.78
C ALA A 64 17.66 11.07 -13.32
N ARG A 65 18.88 11.61 -13.40
CA ARG A 65 19.12 13.01 -13.05
C ARG A 65 18.38 13.91 -14.03
N SER A 66 17.60 14.84 -13.48
CA SER A 66 16.89 15.87 -14.25
C SER A 66 17.87 16.67 -15.11
N TRP A 67 17.57 16.83 -16.39
CA TRP A 67 18.43 17.55 -17.34
C TRP A 67 18.72 19.00 -16.93
N TRP A 68 17.77 19.69 -16.30
CA TRP A 68 17.96 21.05 -15.79
C TRP A 68 19.03 21.16 -14.70
N ARG A 69 19.25 20.10 -13.90
CA ARG A 69 20.35 20.07 -12.91
C ARG A 69 21.73 20.00 -13.58
N ARG A 70 21.82 19.54 -14.83
CA ARG A 70 23.06 19.61 -15.65
C ARG A 70 23.30 21.00 -16.22
N LEU A 71 22.25 21.80 -16.46
CA LEU A 71 22.36 23.13 -17.07
C LEU A 71 22.53 24.26 -16.05
N PHE A 72 21.94 24.13 -14.86
CA PHE A 72 21.90 25.19 -13.84
C PHE A 72 22.42 24.76 -12.46
N GLY A 73 23.05 23.58 -12.35
CA GLY A 73 23.72 23.18 -11.11
C GLY A 73 25.02 23.94 -10.94
N LYS A 74 25.26 24.53 -9.75
CA LYS A 74 26.62 24.72 -9.24
C LYS A 74 27.33 23.37 -9.12
#